data_AF-A0A2C1KYG7-F1
#
_entry.id   AF-A0A2C1KYG7-F1
#
_cell.length_a   1.000
_cell.length_b   1.000
_cell.length_c   1.000
_cell.angle_alpha   90.00
_cell.angle_beta   90.00
_cell.angle_gamma   90.00
#
_symmetry.space_group_name_H-M   'P 1'
#
loop_
_entity.id
_entity.type
_entity.pdbx_description
1 polymer ?
#
loop_
_entity_poly.entity_id
_entity_poly.type
_entity_poly.pdbx_seq_one_letter_code
_entity_poly.pdbx_strand_id
1 'polypeptide(L)'
;MRKYSCFMLVIILFLLSGCTQSEESLRNDSIDHTKQAFDNEELEVNEETEQFSFYLPNDFKIKEKNDYNVLLENGDKSYILFVNLKEPKSSKVSYETLTEQYQDPFISKTYEQKDRFGYLFVVKIEENKYEVTVGVGGTKVTTEAKGNDVVEDAEAMMMIANSVQ
;
A
#
# COMPACT_ATOMS: atom_id res chain seq x y z
N MET A 1 40.54 11.20 29.48
CA MET A 1 39.91 10.14 28.67
C MET A 1 38.46 9.83 29.08
N ARG A 2 38.15 9.57 30.37
CA ARG A 2 36.78 9.21 30.81
C ARG A 2 35.69 10.26 30.54
N LYS A 3 36.03 11.56 30.61
CA LYS A 3 35.08 12.68 30.35
C LYS A 3 34.68 12.82 28.88
N TYR A 4 35.62 12.59 27.94
CA TYR A 4 35.35 12.65 26.50
C TYR A 4 34.54 11.45 26.01
N SER A 5 34.70 10.29 26.68
CA SER A 5 33.94 9.07 26.38
C SER A 5 32.45 9.21 26.71
N CYS A 6 32.09 9.90 27.79
CA CYS A 6 30.67 10.19 28.11
C CYS A 6 30.04 11.18 27.12
N PHE A 7 30.79 12.18 26.66
CA PHE A 7 30.28 13.17 25.72
C PHE A 7 29.98 12.57 24.33
N MET A 8 30.84 11.65 23.87
CA MET A 8 30.63 10.92 22.62
C MET A 8 29.40 9.99 22.69
N LEU A 9 29.15 9.37 23.85
CA LEU A 9 28.00 8.47 24.03
C LEU A 9 26.65 9.21 23.99
N VAL A 10 26.61 10.44 24.49
CA VAL A 10 25.41 11.30 24.44
C VAL A 10 25.12 11.75 23.00
N ILE A 11 26.15 12.07 22.21
CA ILE A 11 25.97 12.45 20.80
C ILE A 11 25.45 11.27 19.97
N ILE A 12 25.90 10.05 20.24
CA ILE A 12 25.41 8.83 19.56
C ILE A 12 23.95 8.56 19.93
N LEU A 13 23.52 8.84 21.17
CA LEU A 13 22.12 8.70 21.59
C LEU A 13 21.19 9.71 20.89
N PHE A 14 21.66 10.93 20.59
CA PHE A 14 20.90 11.91 19.81
C PHE A 14 20.86 11.60 18.30
N LEU A 15 21.81 10.84 17.77
CA LEU A 15 21.76 10.36 16.39
C LEU A 15 20.81 9.16 16.20
N LEU A 16 20.37 8.53 17.30
CA LEU A 16 19.42 7.42 17.29
C LEU A 16 17.96 7.86 17.45
N SER A 17 17.68 9.15 17.67
CA SER A 17 16.34 9.67 17.46
C SER A 17 16.09 9.72 15.95
N GLY A 18 15.73 8.59 15.36
CA GLY A 18 15.16 8.57 14.02
C GLY A 18 13.99 9.57 14.00
N CYS A 19 13.94 10.43 12.98
CA CYS A 19 12.80 11.32 12.81
C CYS A 19 11.54 10.47 12.71
N THR A 20 10.75 10.42 13.79
CA THR A 20 9.43 9.83 13.74
C THR A 20 8.58 10.74 12.87
N GLN A 21 8.17 10.27 11.69
CA GLN A 21 7.20 10.96 10.86
C GLN A 21 5.93 11.17 11.69
N SER A 22 5.33 12.37 11.61
CA SER A 22 4.06 12.60 12.29
C SER A 22 2.95 11.80 11.61
N GLU A 23 1.91 11.41 12.35
CA GLU A 23 0.75 10.73 11.76
C GLU A 23 0.06 11.57 10.67
N GLU A 24 0.12 12.90 10.79
CA GLU A 24 -0.41 13.81 9.78
C GLU A 24 0.42 13.80 8.48
N SER A 25 1.75 13.84 8.58
CA SER A 25 2.63 13.71 7.42
C SER A 25 2.47 12.35 6.78
N LEU A 26 2.48 11.27 7.57
CA LEU A 26 2.23 9.92 7.08
C LEU A 26 0.94 9.82 6.27
N ARG A 27 -0.16 10.39 6.79
CA ARG A 27 -1.46 10.45 6.12
C ARG A 27 -1.39 11.19 4.79
N ASN A 28 -0.85 12.41 4.79
CA ASN A 28 -0.82 13.26 3.60
C ASN A 28 0.09 12.65 2.52
N ASP A 29 1.29 12.20 2.90
CA ASP A 29 2.26 11.61 1.97
C ASP A 29 1.70 10.32 1.36
N SER A 30 1.05 9.46 2.16
CA SER A 30 0.39 8.25 1.64
C SER A 30 -0.70 8.59 0.63
N ILE A 31 -1.52 9.61 0.91
CA ILE A 31 -2.60 10.04 0.01
C ILE A 31 -2.04 10.57 -1.32
N ASP A 32 -0.99 11.39 -1.26
CA ASP A 32 -0.42 12.07 -2.42
C ASP A 32 0.34 11.10 -3.33
N HIS A 33 1.19 10.25 -2.75
CA HIS A 33 1.93 9.23 -3.52
C HIS A 33 0.99 8.21 -4.16
N THR A 34 -0.01 7.74 -3.42
CA THR A 34 -1.01 6.81 -3.96
C THR A 34 -1.83 7.47 -5.07
N LYS A 35 -2.19 8.75 -4.92
CA LYS A 35 -2.88 9.51 -5.97
C LYS A 35 -2.02 9.59 -7.24
N GLN A 36 -0.74 9.89 -7.10
CA GLN A 36 0.17 9.98 -8.24
C GLN A 36 0.28 8.64 -8.98
N ALA A 37 0.40 7.53 -8.25
CA ALA A 37 0.40 6.19 -8.84
C ALA A 37 -0.92 5.84 -9.55
N PHE A 38 -2.07 6.29 -9.01
CA PHE A 38 -3.37 6.10 -9.64
C PHE A 38 -3.54 6.92 -10.93
N ASP A 39 -3.12 8.19 -10.89
CA ASP A 39 -3.28 9.13 -12.00
C ASP A 39 -2.36 8.83 -13.19
N ASN A 40 -1.24 8.14 -12.95
CA ASN A 40 -0.31 7.69 -13.98
C ASN A 40 -0.98 6.70 -14.96
N GLU A 41 -0.40 6.62 -16.17
CA GLU A 41 -0.78 5.60 -17.14
C GLU A 41 -0.51 4.20 -16.59
N GLU A 42 -1.33 3.23 -17.01
CA GLU A 42 -1.19 1.84 -16.59
C GLU A 42 0.18 1.33 -17.05
N LEU A 43 0.95 0.77 -16.12
CA LEU A 43 2.27 0.23 -16.42
C LEU A 43 2.13 -1.04 -17.28
N GLU A 44 3.11 -1.25 -18.16
CA GLU A 44 3.20 -2.46 -18.97
C GLU A 44 3.28 -3.70 -18.08
N VAL A 45 2.43 -4.68 -18.35
CA VAL A 45 2.37 -5.92 -17.58
C VAL A 45 3.64 -6.75 -17.80
N ASN A 46 4.11 -7.40 -16.73
CA ASN A 46 5.29 -8.27 -16.77
C ASN A 46 5.06 -9.63 -16.09
N GLU A 47 3.88 -9.84 -15.52
CA GLU A 47 3.44 -11.08 -14.88
C GLU A 47 2.04 -11.47 -15.36
N GLU A 48 1.82 -12.79 -15.43
CA GLU A 48 0.57 -13.36 -15.93
C GLU A 48 0.10 -14.52 -15.02
N THR A 49 -1.21 -14.65 -14.90
CA THR A 49 -1.93 -15.80 -14.33
C THR A 49 -2.78 -16.45 -15.41
N GLU A 50 -3.49 -17.54 -15.11
CA GLU A 50 -4.43 -18.11 -16.09
C GLU A 50 -5.61 -17.17 -16.42
N GLN A 51 -5.90 -16.16 -15.59
CA GLN A 51 -7.11 -15.35 -15.67
C GLN A 51 -6.89 -13.87 -15.98
N PHE A 52 -5.72 -13.33 -15.62
CA PHE A 52 -5.40 -11.90 -15.76
C PHE A 52 -3.88 -11.67 -15.79
N SER A 53 -3.48 -10.49 -16.27
CA SER A 53 -2.09 -10.03 -16.29
C SER A 53 -1.92 -8.76 -15.45
N PHE A 54 -0.71 -8.50 -14.96
CA PHE A 54 -0.41 -7.34 -14.13
C PHE A 54 1.08 -6.96 -14.17
N TYR A 55 1.38 -5.74 -13.77
CA TYR A 55 2.72 -5.26 -13.48
C TYR A 55 3.11 -5.62 -12.05
N LEU A 56 4.30 -6.19 -11.91
CA LEU A 56 4.95 -6.49 -10.64
C LEU A 56 6.27 -5.70 -10.54
N PRO A 57 6.43 -4.81 -9.53
CA PRO A 57 7.70 -4.16 -9.26
C PRO A 57 8.84 -5.17 -9.04
N ASN A 58 10.06 -4.81 -9.46
CA ASN A 58 11.21 -5.73 -9.50
C ASN A 58 11.64 -6.31 -8.14
N ASP A 59 11.32 -5.63 -7.06
CA ASP A 59 11.59 -6.01 -5.67
C ASP A 59 10.56 -7.00 -5.11
N PHE A 60 9.41 -7.15 -5.77
CA PHE A 60 8.38 -8.10 -5.38
C PHE A 60 8.64 -9.50 -5.99
N LYS A 61 8.15 -10.52 -5.29
CA LYS A 61 8.20 -11.92 -5.71
C LYS A 61 6.84 -12.57 -5.53
N ILE A 62 6.52 -13.51 -6.40
CA ILE A 62 5.29 -14.29 -6.29
C ILE A 62 5.55 -15.54 -5.46
N LYS A 63 4.69 -15.80 -4.48
CA LYS A 63 4.70 -17.03 -3.68
C LYS A 63 3.69 -18.04 -4.13
N GLU A 64 2.48 -17.57 -4.43
CA GLU A 64 1.37 -18.42 -4.83
C GLU A 64 0.50 -17.67 -5.83
N LYS A 65 0.02 -18.39 -6.85
CA LYS A 65 -0.96 -17.91 -7.83
C LYS A 65 -2.15 -18.84 -7.78
N ASN A 66 -3.33 -18.26 -7.58
CA ASN A 66 -4.64 -18.89 -7.73
C ASN A 66 -5.48 -18.04 -8.70
N ASP A 67 -6.61 -18.55 -9.17
CA ASP A 67 -7.43 -17.92 -10.23
C ASP A 67 -7.76 -16.44 -9.99
N TYR A 68 -7.96 -16.05 -8.72
CA TYR A 68 -8.38 -14.70 -8.33
C TYR A 68 -7.50 -14.07 -7.25
N ASN A 69 -6.46 -14.78 -6.81
CA ASN A 69 -5.59 -14.36 -5.71
C ASN A 69 -4.13 -14.62 -6.05
N VAL A 70 -3.27 -13.63 -5.79
CA VAL A 70 -1.82 -13.79 -5.87
C VAL A 70 -1.21 -13.37 -4.54
N LEU A 71 -0.45 -14.27 -3.92
CA LEU A 71 0.34 -13.97 -2.74
C LEU A 71 1.72 -13.45 -3.20
N LEU A 72 2.02 -12.21 -2.84
CA LEU A 72 3.27 -11.52 -3.18
C LEU A 72 4.12 -11.31 -1.92
N GLU A 73 5.42 -11.20 -2.09
CA GLU A 73 6.35 -10.80 -1.04
C GLU A 73 7.29 -9.69 -1.51
N ASN A 74 7.60 -8.76 -0.62
CA ASN A 74 8.70 -7.81 -0.75
C ASN A 74 9.49 -7.80 0.57
N GLY A 75 10.71 -8.34 0.54
CA GLY A 75 11.48 -8.61 1.76
C GLY A 75 10.73 -9.59 2.69
N ASP A 76 10.44 -9.16 3.91
CA ASP A 76 9.70 -9.93 4.92
C ASP A 76 8.18 -9.60 4.94
N LYS A 77 7.71 -8.72 4.05
CA LYS A 77 6.30 -8.31 3.96
C LYS A 77 5.54 -9.17 2.96
N SER A 78 4.32 -9.56 3.30
CA SER A 78 3.41 -10.32 2.44
C SER A 78 2.24 -9.46 1.99
N TYR A 79 1.84 -9.58 0.73
CA TYR A 79 0.75 -8.83 0.12
C TYR A 79 -0.20 -9.79 -0.56
N ILE A 80 -1.49 -9.49 -0.55
CA ILE A 80 -2.50 -10.26 -1.26
C ILE A 80 -3.10 -9.38 -2.34
N LEU A 81 -2.84 -9.73 -3.61
CA LEU A 81 -3.57 -9.20 -4.75
C LEU A 81 -4.81 -10.07 -4.96
N PHE A 82 -5.99 -9.45 -4.90
CA PHE A 82 -7.28 -10.06 -5.20
C PHE A 82 -7.92 -9.38 -6.40
N VAL A 83 -8.46 -10.16 -7.34
CA VAL A 83 -9.11 -9.66 -8.56
C VAL A 83 -10.48 -10.30 -8.72
N ASN A 84 -11.54 -9.48 -8.71
CA ASN A 84 -12.88 -9.89 -9.12
C ASN A 84 -13.15 -9.51 -10.59
N LEU A 85 -12.99 -10.47 -11.50
CA LEU A 85 -13.17 -10.27 -12.95
C LEU A 85 -14.61 -9.91 -13.37
N LYS A 86 -15.59 -10.02 -12.46
CA LYS A 86 -16.99 -9.66 -12.73
C LYS A 86 -17.28 -8.19 -12.41
N GLU A 87 -16.32 -7.47 -11.87
CA GLU A 87 -16.46 -6.07 -11.51
C GLU A 87 -15.64 -5.18 -12.44
N PRO A 88 -16.25 -4.12 -13.01
CA PRO A 88 -15.51 -3.18 -13.85
C PRO A 88 -14.52 -2.34 -13.04
N LYS A 89 -13.57 -1.67 -13.70
CA LYS A 89 -12.63 -0.71 -13.08
C LYS A 89 -13.33 0.47 -12.38
N SER A 90 -14.62 0.71 -12.65
CA SER A 90 -15.46 1.72 -11.99
C SER A 90 -16.18 1.21 -10.74
N SER A 91 -16.04 -0.06 -10.36
CA SER A 91 -16.74 -0.65 -9.21
C SER A 91 -16.31 -0.01 -7.89
N LYS A 92 -17.27 0.17 -6.98
CA LYS A 92 -17.05 0.73 -5.63
C LYS A 92 -17.25 -0.29 -4.51
N VAL A 93 -17.68 -1.51 -4.85
CA VAL A 93 -18.17 -2.52 -3.88
C VAL A 93 -17.14 -2.84 -2.80
N SER A 94 -15.87 -3.02 -3.19
CA SER A 94 -14.79 -3.32 -2.24
C SER A 94 -14.55 -2.18 -1.25
N TYR A 95 -14.58 -0.92 -1.72
CA TYR A 95 -14.47 0.26 -0.86
C TYR A 95 -15.69 0.42 0.06
N GLU A 96 -16.90 0.26 -0.48
CA GLU A 96 -18.14 0.34 0.29
C GLU A 96 -18.15 -0.68 1.44
N THR A 97 -17.74 -1.92 1.16
CA THR A 97 -17.59 -2.98 2.17
C THR A 97 -16.65 -2.56 3.31
N LEU A 98 -15.51 -1.94 2.99
CA LEU A 98 -14.56 -1.44 3.99
C LEU A 98 -15.17 -0.32 4.84
N THR A 99 -15.90 0.61 4.23
CA THR A 99 -16.55 1.72 4.95
C THR A 99 -17.70 1.25 5.85
N GLU A 100 -18.36 0.14 5.52
CA GLU A 100 -19.37 -0.47 6.39
C GLU A 100 -18.72 -1.19 7.58
N GLN A 101 -17.58 -1.85 7.35
CA GLN A 101 -16.85 -2.61 8.37
C GLN A 101 -16.12 -1.72 9.38
N TYR A 102 -15.53 -0.60 8.94
CA TYR A 102 -14.68 0.26 9.77
C TYR A 102 -15.27 1.68 9.91
N GLN A 103 -15.58 2.07 11.15
CA GLN A 103 -16.24 3.35 11.43
C GLN A 103 -15.29 4.56 11.45
N ASP A 104 -14.02 4.37 11.80
CA ASP A 104 -13.02 5.44 11.91
C ASP A 104 -11.65 4.96 11.41
N PRO A 105 -11.48 4.79 10.09
CA PRO A 105 -10.21 4.34 9.53
C PRO A 105 -9.12 5.41 9.66
N PHE A 106 -7.87 4.97 9.76
CA PHE A 106 -6.73 5.89 9.72
C PHE A 106 -6.71 6.67 8.41
N ILE A 107 -6.98 6.07 7.24
CA ILE A 107 -7.18 6.80 5.98
C ILE A 107 -8.39 6.19 5.27
N SER A 108 -9.26 7.04 4.75
CA SER A 108 -10.25 6.64 3.75
C SER A 108 -10.27 7.70 2.65
N LYS A 109 -9.69 7.36 1.51
CA LYS A 109 -9.54 8.28 0.38
C LYS A 109 -9.90 7.58 -0.92
N THR A 110 -10.70 8.25 -1.74
CA THR A 110 -11.06 7.78 -3.08
C THR A 110 -10.43 8.67 -4.15
N TYR A 111 -10.28 8.07 -5.33
CA TYR A 111 -9.76 8.69 -6.54
C TYR A 111 -10.68 8.32 -7.70
N GLU A 112 -11.02 9.27 -8.54
CA GLU A 112 -11.87 9.05 -9.72
C GLU A 112 -11.22 9.70 -10.93
N GLN A 113 -11.08 8.94 -12.02
CA GLN A 113 -10.52 9.44 -13.27
C GLN A 113 -11.12 8.66 -14.44
N LYS A 114 -11.80 9.37 -15.34
CA LYS A 114 -12.55 8.77 -16.47
C LYS A 114 -13.50 7.68 -15.96
N ASP A 115 -13.32 6.43 -16.38
CA ASP A 115 -14.15 5.26 -16.01
C ASP A 115 -13.48 4.37 -14.95
N ARG A 116 -12.54 4.90 -14.16
CA ARG A 116 -11.85 4.18 -13.09
C ARG A 116 -12.15 4.79 -11.73
N PHE A 117 -12.44 3.91 -10.78
CA PHE A 117 -12.55 4.23 -9.36
C PHE A 117 -11.39 3.58 -8.61
N GLY A 118 -10.61 4.37 -7.91
CA GLY A 118 -9.52 3.92 -7.05
C GLY A 118 -9.71 4.36 -5.61
N TYR A 119 -9.04 3.70 -4.67
CA TYR A 119 -9.06 4.10 -3.27
C TYR A 119 -7.81 3.69 -2.51
N LEU A 120 -7.52 4.44 -1.44
CA LEU A 120 -6.61 4.10 -0.36
C LEU A 120 -7.42 4.01 0.93
N PHE A 121 -7.37 2.85 1.58
CA PHE A 121 -8.03 2.60 2.85
C PHE A 121 -7.01 2.04 3.83
N VAL A 122 -6.79 2.73 4.95
CA VAL A 122 -5.78 2.35 5.94
C VAL A 122 -6.44 2.27 7.32
N VAL A 123 -6.22 1.16 8.02
CA VAL A 123 -6.71 0.94 9.38
C VAL A 123 -5.52 0.81 10.30
N LYS A 124 -5.52 1.53 11.43
CA LYS A 124 -4.49 1.35 12.46
C LYS A 124 -4.83 0.13 13.31
N ILE A 125 -3.95 -0.88 13.30
CA ILE A 125 -4.13 -2.11 14.08
C ILE A 125 -3.62 -1.92 15.51
N GLU A 126 -2.42 -1.34 15.63
CA GLU A 126 -1.77 -1.00 16.90
C GLU A 126 -0.82 0.20 16.69
N GLU A 127 -0.05 0.55 17.72
CA GLU A 127 0.95 1.63 17.58
C GLU A 127 1.96 1.27 16.49
N ASN A 128 2.09 2.16 15.49
CA ASN A 128 3.00 2.01 14.36
C ASN A 128 2.77 0.74 13.51
N LYS A 129 1.56 0.17 13.50
CA LYS A 129 1.18 -0.94 12.63
C LYS A 129 -0.19 -0.71 11.99
N TYR A 130 -0.26 -0.90 10.68
CA TYR A 130 -1.40 -0.54 9.84
C TYR A 130 -1.76 -1.69 8.90
N GLU A 131 -3.06 -1.89 8.67
CA GLU A 131 -3.56 -2.62 7.52
C GLU A 131 -3.74 -1.60 6.39
N VAL A 132 -3.04 -1.81 5.27
CA VAL A 132 -3.11 -0.94 4.10
C VAL A 132 -3.83 -1.71 3.01
N THR A 133 -4.92 -1.14 2.50
CA THR A 133 -5.64 -1.66 1.34
C THR A 133 -5.72 -0.58 0.28
N VAL A 134 -5.28 -0.93 -0.92
CA VAL A 134 -5.48 -0.11 -2.13
C VAL A 134 -6.37 -0.89 -3.09
N GLY A 135 -7.20 -0.22 -3.86
CA GLY A 135 -7.95 -0.88 -4.93
C GLY A 135 -8.27 0.01 -6.11
N VAL A 136 -8.55 -0.65 -7.24
CA VAL A 136 -9.06 -0.07 -8.48
C VAL A 136 -10.18 -0.98 -8.99
N GLY A 137 -11.42 -0.50 -8.91
CA GLY A 137 -12.60 -1.30 -9.26
C GLY A 137 -12.68 -2.63 -8.52
N GLY A 138 -12.76 -3.73 -9.27
CA GLY A 138 -12.78 -5.11 -8.76
C GLY A 138 -11.44 -5.65 -8.25
N THR A 139 -10.36 -4.89 -8.36
CA THR A 139 -9.02 -5.28 -7.91
C THR A 139 -8.67 -4.62 -6.58
N LYS A 140 -8.09 -5.37 -5.65
CA LYS A 140 -7.49 -4.81 -4.43
C LYS A 140 -6.17 -5.49 -4.07
N VAL A 141 -5.30 -4.73 -3.42
CA VAL A 141 -4.07 -5.24 -2.82
C VAL A 141 -4.06 -4.85 -1.35
N THR A 142 -3.77 -5.81 -0.47
CA THR A 142 -3.76 -5.61 0.99
C THR A 142 -2.45 -6.10 1.60
N THR A 143 -1.94 -5.40 2.61
CA THR A 143 -0.76 -5.77 3.40
C THR A 143 -0.86 -5.25 4.84
N GLU A 144 -0.05 -5.82 5.74
CA GLU A 144 0.26 -5.19 7.03
C GLU A 144 1.59 -4.42 6.91
N ALA A 145 1.58 -3.14 7.27
CA ALA A 145 2.74 -2.25 7.16
C ALA A 145 3.06 -1.54 8.49
N LYS A 146 4.33 -1.20 8.69
CA LYS A 146 4.73 -0.25 9.73
C LYS A 146 4.53 1.18 9.23
N GLY A 147 4.44 2.15 10.15
CA GLY A 147 4.20 3.55 9.78
C GLY A 147 5.20 4.10 8.77
N ASN A 148 6.47 3.73 8.88
CA ASN A 148 7.52 4.17 7.93
C ASN A 148 7.41 3.53 6.53
N ASP A 149 6.59 2.49 6.36
CA ASP A 149 6.46 1.72 5.12
C ASP A 149 5.12 2.00 4.39
N VAL A 150 4.11 2.57 5.05
CA VAL A 150 2.76 2.76 4.48
C VAL A 150 2.78 3.54 3.16
N VAL A 151 3.60 4.59 3.05
CA VAL A 151 3.67 5.43 1.84
C VAL A 151 4.16 4.60 0.65
N GLU A 152 5.28 3.92 0.81
CA GLU A 152 5.91 3.09 -0.23
C GLU A 152 5.03 1.89 -0.59
N ASP A 153 4.43 1.24 0.41
CA ASP A 153 3.52 0.12 0.21
C ASP A 153 2.27 0.55 -0.55
N ALA A 154 1.63 1.66 -0.15
CA ALA A 154 0.44 2.16 -0.83
C ALA A 154 0.72 2.58 -2.29
N GLU A 155 1.87 3.20 -2.54
CA GLU A 155 2.31 3.55 -3.89
C GLU A 155 2.51 2.31 -4.77
N ALA A 156 3.32 1.35 -4.32
CA ALA A 156 3.61 0.12 -5.06
C ALA A 156 2.34 -0.72 -5.31
N MET A 157 1.49 -0.84 -4.28
CA MET A 157 0.21 -1.54 -4.38
C MET A 157 -0.75 -0.89 -5.39
N MET A 158 -0.76 0.45 -5.47
CA MET A 158 -1.55 1.15 -6.48
C MET A 158 -1.03 0.89 -7.89
N MET A 159 0.29 0.89 -8.09
CA MET A 159 0.88 0.53 -9.39
C MET A 159 0.45 -0.87 -9.85
N ILE A 160 0.49 -1.84 -8.93
CA ILE A 160 0.02 -3.21 -9.19
C ILE A 160 -1.48 -3.21 -9.53
N ALA A 161 -2.33 -2.63 -8.66
CA ALA A 161 -3.77 -2.65 -8.83
C ALA A 161 -4.24 -1.97 -10.12
N ASN A 162 -3.59 -0.86 -10.51
CA ASN A 162 -3.93 -0.08 -11.70
C ASN A 162 -3.61 -0.83 -13.01
N SER A 163 -2.61 -1.70 -12.98
CA SER A 163 -2.10 -2.44 -14.15
C SER A 163 -2.88 -3.70 -14.52
N VAL A 164 -3.82 -4.15 -13.68
CA VAL A 164 -4.55 -5.41 -13.91
C VAL A 164 -5.40 -5.30 -15.19
N GLN A 165 -5.27 -6.30 -16.05
CA GLN A 165 -5.97 -6.46 -17.34
C GLN A 165 -6.63 -7.83 -17.45
#